data_AF-A0A1D1XZ16-F1
#
_entry.id   AF-A0A1D1XZ16-F1
#
_cell.length_a   1.000
_cell.length_b   1.000
_cell.length_c   1.000
_cell.angle_alpha   90.00
_cell.angle_beta   90.00
_cell.angle_gamma   90.00
#
_symmetry.space_group_name_H-M   'P 1'
#
loop_
_entity.id
_entity.type
_entity.pdbx_description
1 polymer ?
#
loop_
_entity_poly.entity_id
_entity_poly.type
_entity_poly.pdbx_seq_one_letter_code
_entity_poly.pdbx_strand_id
1 'polypeptide(L)'
;LWYFNSLVSQSTMDAIILIALFLVFLYTFLLLKRDRGAPPSGRLPPGSMGLPLVGQSLSLLWAMRANTGERWLENRLRKYGPVSKLRLFGTPTVFVAGREANRFVFANEGGALGLQQPASVRKVMGSRNVMELVGDDHARVRGAVSMFLKPEMLRRYVGKMDAEVRLHLERNWLGRDTVTRWWSPVK
;
A
#
# COMPACT_ATOMS: atom_id res chain seq x y z
N LEU A 1 -3.54 -55.15 -7.17
CA LEU A 1 -2.34 -54.37 -6.73
C LEU A 1 -2.39 -52.91 -7.19
N TRP A 2 -2.56 -52.61 -8.48
CA TRP A 2 -2.62 -51.23 -8.98
C TRP A 2 -3.80 -50.40 -8.39
N TYR A 3 -5.01 -50.94 -8.38
CA TYR A 3 -6.18 -50.28 -7.74
C TYR A 3 -6.00 -50.06 -6.23
N PHE A 4 -5.37 -51.00 -5.53
CA PHE A 4 -5.11 -50.90 -4.09
C PHE A 4 -4.10 -49.79 -3.79
N ASN A 5 -3.00 -49.72 -4.55
CA ASN A 5 -2.01 -48.65 -4.40
C ASN A 5 -2.59 -47.27 -4.78
N SER A 6 -3.49 -47.20 -5.76
CA SER A 6 -4.19 -45.96 -6.13
C SER A 6 -5.12 -45.46 -5.01
N LEU A 7 -5.92 -46.34 -4.39
CA LEU A 7 -6.77 -46.00 -3.24
C LEU A 7 -5.95 -45.56 -2.01
N VAL A 8 -4.83 -46.23 -1.73
CA VAL A 8 -3.92 -45.85 -0.64
C VAL A 8 -3.26 -44.50 -0.93
N SER A 9 -2.89 -44.23 -2.18
CA SER A 9 -2.36 -42.92 -2.58
C SER A 9 -3.40 -41.80 -2.48
N GLN A 10 -4.66 -42.07 -2.81
CA GLN A 10 -5.73 -41.06 -2.69
C GLN A 10 -6.03 -40.74 -1.22
N SER A 11 -6.22 -41.76 -0.38
CA SER A 11 -6.51 -41.58 1.05
C SER A 11 -5.37 -40.88 1.82
N THR A 12 -4.11 -41.12 1.44
CA THR A 12 -2.96 -40.40 1.99
C THR A 12 -2.92 -38.93 1.58
N MET A 13 -3.23 -38.61 0.32
CA MET A 13 -3.35 -37.21 -0.13
C MET A 13 -4.48 -36.47 0.57
N ASP A 14 -5.63 -37.11 0.73
CA ASP A 14 -6.79 -36.55 1.44
C ASP A 14 -6.44 -36.25 2.91
N ALA A 15 -5.73 -37.15 3.59
CA ALA A 15 -5.26 -36.96 4.95
C ALA A 15 -4.27 -35.77 5.08
N ILE A 16 -3.33 -35.63 4.13
CA ILE A 16 -2.39 -34.50 4.09
C ILE A 16 -3.16 -33.18 3.93
N ILE A 17 -4.16 -33.14 3.04
CA ILE A 17 -4.99 -31.95 2.83
C ILE A 17 -5.76 -31.59 4.11
N LEU A 18 -6.37 -32.57 4.78
CA LEU A 18 -7.11 -32.33 6.02
C LEU A 18 -6.21 -31.83 7.15
N ILE A 19 -5.02 -32.40 7.30
CA ILE A 19 -4.02 -31.93 8.28
C ILE A 19 -3.60 -30.50 7.96
N ALA A 20 -3.30 -30.20 6.70
CA ALA A 20 -2.93 -28.85 6.28
C ALA A 20 -4.05 -27.84 6.56
N LEU A 21 -5.31 -28.18 6.25
CA LEU A 21 -6.48 -27.34 6.56
C LEU A 21 -6.65 -27.14 8.07
N PHE A 22 -6.46 -28.19 8.88
CA PHE A 22 -6.53 -28.10 10.33
C PHE A 22 -5.44 -27.20 10.91
N LEU A 23 -4.20 -27.31 10.41
CA LEU A 23 -3.09 -26.45 10.83
C LEU A 23 -3.32 -24.98 10.44
N VAL A 24 -3.85 -24.72 9.23
CA VAL A 24 -4.24 -23.37 8.80
C VAL A 24 -5.36 -22.81 9.68
N PHE A 25 -6.37 -23.64 9.99
CA PHE A 25 -7.45 -23.26 10.89
C PHE A 25 -6.93 -22.95 12.30
N LEU A 26 -6.10 -23.83 12.86
CA LEU A 26 -5.50 -23.63 14.18
C LEU A 26 -4.63 -22.37 14.22
N TYR A 27 -3.80 -22.14 13.19
CA TYR A 27 -2.96 -20.96 13.08
C TYR A 27 -3.80 -19.67 13.01
N THR A 28 -4.83 -19.64 12.15
CA THR A 28 -5.73 -18.49 12.05
C THR A 28 -6.52 -18.25 13.34
N PHE A 29 -6.97 -19.32 14.01
CA PHE A 29 -7.64 -19.25 15.30
C PHE A 29 -6.74 -18.68 16.41
N LEU A 30 -5.47 -19.11 16.47
CA LEU A 30 -4.49 -18.58 17.42
C LEU A 30 -4.18 -17.10 17.14
N LEU A 31 -4.08 -16.70 15.87
CA LEU A 31 -3.90 -15.30 15.50
C LEU A 31 -5.10 -14.42 15.89
N LEU A 32 -6.33 -14.92 15.70
CA LEU A 32 -7.55 -14.23 16.12
C LEU A 32 -7.61 -14.05 17.64
N LYS A 33 -7.13 -15.03 18.43
CA LYS A 33 -7.02 -14.89 19.88
C LYS A 33 -5.95 -13.87 20.28
N ARG A 34 -4.82 -13.82 19.58
CA ARG A 34 -3.74 -12.87 19.82
C ARG A 34 -4.17 -11.41 19.56
N ASP A 35 -5.02 -11.18 18.57
CA ASP A 35 -5.58 -9.85 18.27
C ASP A 35 -6.63 -9.37 19.30
N ARG A 36 -7.04 -10.22 20.25
CA ARG A 36 -7.97 -9.88 21.34
C ARG A 36 -7.29 -9.43 22.64
N GLY A 37 -5.99 -9.14 22.62
CA GLY A 37 -5.30 -8.52 23.76
C GLY A 37 -6.08 -7.28 24.23
N ALA A 38 -6.42 -7.25 25.53
CA ALA A 38 -7.23 -6.20 26.15
C ALA A 38 -6.73 -4.81 25.74
N PRO A 39 -7.63 -3.84 25.49
CA PRO A 39 -7.19 -2.48 25.18
C PRO A 39 -6.30 -1.98 26.33
N PRO A 40 -5.15 -1.35 26.03
CA PRO A 40 -4.42 -0.59 27.03
C PRO A 40 -5.39 0.40 27.67
N SER A 41 -5.14 0.81 28.91
CA SER A 41 -5.97 1.74 29.70
C SER A 41 -6.25 3.13 29.07
N GLY A 42 -5.82 3.36 27.82
CA GLY A 42 -6.19 4.50 26.98
C GLY A 42 -7.09 4.07 25.82
N ARG A 43 -8.20 4.79 25.61
CA ARG A 43 -9.16 4.53 24.52
C ARG A 43 -8.46 4.66 23.17
N LEU A 44 -8.14 3.53 22.53
CA LEU A 44 -7.66 3.50 21.15
C LEU A 44 -8.71 4.09 20.20
N PRO A 45 -8.30 4.68 19.05
CA PRO A 45 -9.23 5.12 18.03
C PRO A 45 -10.21 4.02 17.60
N PRO A 46 -11.44 4.37 17.20
CA PRO A 46 -12.41 3.42 16.68
C PRO A 46 -11.87 2.77 15.40
N GLY A 47 -12.31 1.55 15.08
CA GLY A 47 -11.94 0.90 13.82
C GLY A 47 -11.68 -0.60 13.94
N SER A 48 -11.97 -1.33 12.86
CA SER A 48 -11.67 -2.76 12.75
C SER A 48 -10.25 -2.99 12.24
N MET A 49 -9.54 -3.92 12.86
CA MET A 49 -8.21 -4.37 12.39
C MET A 49 -8.29 -5.23 11.13
N GLY A 50 -9.47 -5.68 10.72
CA GLY A 50 -9.66 -6.52 9.52
C GLY A 50 -9.24 -7.98 9.74
N LEU A 51 -8.80 -8.64 8.67
CA LEU A 51 -8.34 -10.04 8.72
C LEU A 51 -7.04 -10.17 9.54
N PRO A 52 -6.79 -11.32 10.18
CA PRO A 52 -5.52 -11.61 10.82
C PRO A 52 -4.34 -11.39 9.86
N LEU A 53 -3.24 -10.83 10.37
CA LEU A 53 -2.02 -10.48 9.61
C LEU A 53 -2.19 -9.44 8.52
N VAL A 54 -3.05 -9.65 7.52
CA VAL A 54 -3.16 -8.75 6.35
C VAL A 54 -4.05 -7.55 6.59
N GLY A 55 -4.93 -7.59 7.59
CA GLY A 55 -5.85 -6.51 7.92
C GLY A 55 -6.79 -6.18 6.77
N GLN A 56 -6.75 -4.92 6.31
CA GLN A 56 -7.58 -4.42 5.22
C GLN A 56 -6.79 -4.19 3.92
N SER A 57 -5.53 -4.64 3.86
CA SER A 57 -4.61 -4.37 2.75
C SER A 57 -5.15 -4.83 1.40
N LEU A 58 -5.74 -6.02 1.32
CA LEU A 58 -6.28 -6.54 0.07
C LEU A 58 -7.43 -5.67 -0.44
N SER A 59 -8.33 -5.25 0.45
CA SER A 59 -9.43 -4.36 0.06
C SER A 59 -8.94 -3.00 -0.44
N LEU A 60 -7.88 -2.45 0.16
CA LEU A 60 -7.24 -1.22 -0.29
C LEU A 60 -6.56 -1.41 -1.65
N LEU A 61 -5.79 -2.50 -1.83
CA LEU A 61 -5.11 -2.81 -3.09
C LEU A 61 -6.10 -3.03 -4.24
N TRP A 62 -7.21 -3.71 -3.96
CA TRP A 62 -8.31 -3.87 -4.92
C TRP A 62 -8.95 -2.53 -5.28
N ALA A 63 -9.23 -1.68 -4.29
CA ALA A 63 -9.76 -0.34 -4.55
C ALA A 63 -8.79 0.51 -5.38
N MET A 64 -7.48 0.46 -5.10
CA MET A 64 -6.47 1.14 -5.92
C MET A 64 -6.43 0.59 -7.35
N ARG A 65 -6.46 -0.73 -7.53
CA ARG A 65 -6.49 -1.38 -8.85
C ARG A 65 -7.74 -1.01 -9.65
N ALA A 66 -8.88 -0.89 -8.99
CA ALA A 66 -10.16 -0.50 -9.59
C ALA A 66 -10.34 1.03 -9.69
N ASN A 67 -9.32 1.83 -9.38
CA ASN A 67 -9.39 3.30 -9.34
C ASN A 67 -10.53 3.85 -8.45
N THR A 68 -10.81 3.16 -7.34
CA THR A 68 -11.84 3.50 -6.33
C THR A 68 -11.22 3.71 -4.93
N GLY A 69 -9.92 3.97 -4.87
CA GLY A 69 -9.18 4.19 -3.60
C GLY A 69 -9.73 5.35 -2.77
N GLU A 70 -10.11 6.45 -3.42
CA GLU A 70 -10.73 7.61 -2.74
C GLU A 70 -12.04 7.21 -2.05
N ARG A 71 -12.94 6.53 -2.77
CA ARG A 71 -14.19 6.00 -2.20
C ARG A 71 -13.95 5.04 -1.03
N TRP A 72 -12.89 4.25 -1.08
CA TRP A 72 -12.49 3.37 0.04
C TRP A 72 -12.15 4.19 1.29
N LEU A 73 -11.41 5.30 1.14
CA LEU A 73 -11.06 6.22 2.22
C LEU A 73 -12.28 6.98 2.76
N GLU A 74 -13.14 7.50 1.87
CA GLU A 74 -14.39 8.18 2.24
C GLU A 74 -15.34 7.27 3.03
N ASN A 75 -15.49 6.01 2.61
CA ASN A 75 -16.30 5.04 3.33
C ASN A 75 -15.76 4.79 4.75
N ARG A 76 -14.44 4.75 4.92
CA ARG A 76 -13.81 4.65 6.24
C ARG A 76 -14.05 5.88 7.08
N LEU A 77 -13.87 7.07 6.50
CA LEU A 77 -14.16 8.35 7.14
C LEU A 77 -15.59 8.41 7.65
N ARG A 78 -16.57 8.07 6.81
CA ARG A 78 -17.98 8.04 7.18
C ARG A 78 -18.30 7.02 8.27
N LYS A 79 -17.62 5.86 8.27
CA LYS A 79 -17.92 4.76 9.20
C LYS A 79 -17.27 4.92 10.56
N TYR A 80 -16.03 5.41 10.62
CA TYR A 80 -15.23 5.43 11.85
C TYR A 80 -14.79 6.84 12.27
N GLY A 81 -15.01 7.85 11.43
CA GLY A 81 -14.58 9.22 11.68
C GLY A 81 -13.17 9.55 11.17
N PRO A 82 -12.70 10.79 11.41
CA PRO A 82 -11.43 11.32 10.90
C PRO A 82 -10.19 10.66 11.50
N VAL A 83 -10.31 10.01 12.66
CA VAL A 83 -9.21 9.28 13.32
C VAL A 83 -9.69 7.87 13.60
N SER A 84 -9.09 6.87 12.95
CA SER A 84 -9.50 5.47 13.10
C SER A 84 -8.34 4.50 13.01
N LYS A 85 -8.43 3.36 13.69
CA LYS A 85 -7.44 2.28 13.60
C LYS A 85 -7.77 1.28 12.49
N LEU A 86 -6.72 0.66 11.96
CA LEU A 86 -6.77 -0.46 11.02
C LEU A 86 -5.43 -1.20 10.99
N ARG A 87 -5.35 -2.26 10.19
CA ARG A 87 -4.06 -2.88 9.84
C ARG A 87 -3.87 -2.80 8.32
N LEU A 88 -2.73 -2.28 7.89
CA LEU A 88 -2.29 -2.23 6.50
C LEU A 88 -0.89 -2.81 6.38
N PHE A 89 -0.69 -3.64 5.36
CA PHE A 89 0.57 -4.32 5.02
C PHE A 89 1.23 -5.00 6.22
N GLY A 90 0.45 -5.70 7.06
CA GLY A 90 0.98 -6.35 8.26
C GLY A 90 1.04 -5.47 9.51
N THR A 91 0.87 -4.15 9.37
CA THR A 91 1.21 -3.18 10.41
C THR A 91 -0.04 -2.50 10.98
N PRO A 92 -0.25 -2.51 12.31
CA PRO A 92 -1.24 -1.66 12.96
C PRO A 92 -1.02 -0.19 12.58
N THR A 93 -2.05 0.44 12.05
CA THR A 93 -2.00 1.79 11.48
C THR A 93 -3.12 2.62 12.08
N VAL A 94 -2.86 3.90 12.31
CA VAL A 94 -3.89 4.89 12.61
C VAL A 94 -4.08 5.71 11.34
N PHE A 95 -5.27 5.63 10.76
CA PHE A 95 -5.71 6.51 9.70
C PHE A 95 -6.14 7.85 10.32
N VAL A 96 -5.60 8.93 9.78
CA VAL A 96 -5.96 10.29 10.16
C VAL A 96 -6.33 11.09 8.92
N ALA A 97 -7.30 11.98 9.06
CA ALA A 97 -7.76 12.85 8.00
C ALA A 97 -8.31 14.16 8.55
N GLY A 98 -8.20 15.21 7.74
CA GLY A 98 -8.59 16.57 8.11
C GLY A 98 -7.39 17.48 8.36
N ARG A 99 -7.64 18.79 8.34
CA ARG A 99 -6.61 19.83 8.40
C ARG A 99 -5.74 19.71 9.65
N GLU A 100 -6.34 19.59 10.83
CA GLU A 100 -5.60 19.56 12.10
C GLU A 100 -4.75 18.31 12.23
N ALA A 101 -5.26 17.14 11.79
CA ALA A 101 -4.50 15.91 11.83
C ALA A 101 -3.32 15.92 10.84
N ASN A 102 -3.54 16.45 9.63
CA ASN A 102 -2.46 16.65 8.67
C ASN A 102 -1.41 17.61 9.21
N ARG A 103 -1.82 18.72 9.84
CA ARG A 103 -0.90 19.66 10.50
C ARG A 103 -0.08 18.97 11.58
N PHE A 104 -0.71 18.19 12.46
CA PHE A 104 -0.01 17.43 13.50
C PHE A 104 1.04 16.49 12.90
N VAL A 105 0.68 15.71 11.87
CA VAL A 105 1.61 14.76 11.22
C VAL A 105 2.76 15.46 10.51
N PHE A 106 2.48 16.53 9.74
CA PHE A 106 3.49 17.22 8.95
C PHE A 106 4.33 18.22 9.73
N ALA A 107 3.79 18.85 10.78
CA ALA A 107 4.56 19.68 11.68
C ALA A 107 5.54 18.83 12.51
N ASN A 108 5.13 17.60 12.86
CA ASN A 108 5.94 16.63 13.60
C ASN A 108 6.63 17.27 14.81
N GLU A 109 5.87 18.04 15.58
CA GLU A 109 6.38 18.78 16.75
C GLU A 109 6.97 17.77 17.75
N GLY A 110 8.29 17.82 17.95
CA GLY A 110 9.02 16.87 18.79
C GLY A 110 9.67 15.68 18.07
N GLY A 111 9.54 15.57 16.74
CA GLY A 111 10.27 14.57 15.94
C GLY A 111 9.85 13.11 16.14
N ALA A 112 8.70 12.88 16.78
CA ALA A 112 8.22 11.54 17.15
C ALA A 112 7.71 10.72 15.95
N LEU A 113 7.37 11.37 14.84
CA LEU A 113 6.89 10.73 13.61
C LEU A 113 8.01 10.67 12.58
N GLY A 114 8.11 9.55 11.88
CA GLY A 114 9.03 9.35 10.76
C GLY A 114 8.30 8.76 9.57
N LEU A 115 8.79 9.06 8.36
CA LEU A 115 8.28 8.41 7.16
C LEU A 115 8.65 6.92 7.23
N GLN A 116 7.66 6.05 7.05
CA GLN A 116 7.87 4.61 6.97
C GLN A 116 7.10 4.06 5.78
N GLN A 117 7.82 3.47 4.82
CA GLN A 117 7.16 2.79 3.71
C GLN A 117 6.83 1.33 4.07
N PRO A 118 5.86 0.72 3.38
CA PRO A 118 5.67 -0.73 3.44
C PRO A 118 6.97 -1.48 3.10
N ALA A 119 7.18 -2.64 3.73
CA ALA A 119 8.40 -3.44 3.54
C ALA A 119 8.66 -3.80 2.06
N SER A 120 7.61 -3.98 1.27
CA SER A 120 7.71 -4.21 -0.18
C SER A 120 8.34 -3.03 -0.93
N VAL A 121 7.94 -1.80 -0.61
CA VAL A 121 8.48 -0.58 -1.22
C VAL A 121 9.96 -0.44 -0.86
N ARG A 122 10.32 -0.64 0.42
CA ARG A 122 11.73 -0.61 0.85
C ARG A 122 12.59 -1.65 0.14
N LYS A 123 12.05 -2.86 -0.07
CA LYS A 123 12.78 -3.94 -0.75
C LYS A 123 13.06 -3.62 -2.21
N VAL A 124 12.15 -2.91 -2.89
CA VAL A 124 12.31 -2.52 -4.29
C VAL A 124 13.20 -1.28 -4.43
N MET A 125 12.97 -0.25 -3.60
CA MET A 125 13.65 1.05 -3.70
C MET A 125 15.01 1.08 -2.97
N GLY A 126 15.31 0.06 -2.16
CA GLY A 126 16.47 0.04 -1.27
C GLY A 126 16.30 0.94 -0.05
N SER A 127 17.24 0.87 0.90
CA SER A 127 17.21 1.69 2.13
C SER A 127 17.81 3.09 1.98
N ARG A 128 18.51 3.37 0.87
CA ARG A 128 19.16 4.65 0.59
C ARG A 128 18.39 5.47 -0.44
N ASN A 129 17.11 5.68 -0.19
CA ASN A 129 16.24 6.48 -1.06
C ASN A 129 15.59 7.63 -0.27
N VAL A 130 15.18 8.70 -0.96
CA VAL A 130 14.65 9.92 -0.31
C VAL A 130 13.41 9.68 0.56
N MET A 131 12.65 8.60 0.33
CA MET A 131 11.46 8.25 1.11
C MET A 131 11.80 7.47 2.39
N GLU A 132 13.05 7.07 2.59
CA GLU A 132 13.53 6.30 3.75
C GLU A 132 14.60 7.03 4.56
N LEU A 133 15.33 7.96 3.94
CA LEU A 133 16.31 8.79 4.66
C LEU A 133 15.61 9.68 5.70
N VAL A 134 16.31 9.96 6.79
CA VAL A 134 15.88 10.87 7.87
C VAL A 134 16.96 11.89 8.20
N GLY A 135 16.62 12.95 8.94
CA GLY A 135 17.57 13.95 9.43
C GLY A 135 18.41 14.61 8.32
N ASP A 136 19.70 14.76 8.59
CA ASP A 136 20.64 15.47 7.72
C ASP A 136 20.83 14.81 6.35
N ASP A 137 20.82 13.48 6.30
CA ASP A 137 20.93 12.74 5.05
C ASP A 137 19.72 13.01 4.14
N HIS A 138 18.52 13.02 4.72
CA HIS A 138 17.32 13.42 3.99
C HIS A 138 17.40 14.87 3.54
N ALA A 139 17.82 15.79 4.43
CA ALA A 139 17.94 17.21 4.10
C ALA A 139 18.92 17.45 2.94
N ARG A 140 20.08 16.76 2.94
CA ARG A 140 21.08 16.82 1.88
C ARG A 140 20.52 16.36 0.54
N VAL A 141 19.92 15.17 0.50
CA VAL A 141 19.37 14.61 -0.75
C VAL A 141 18.20 15.45 -1.26
N ARG A 142 17.28 15.86 -0.37
CA ARG A 142 16.17 16.73 -0.72
C ARG A 142 16.66 18.07 -1.26
N GLY A 143 17.68 18.67 -0.64
CA GLY A 143 18.29 19.92 -1.09
C GLY A 143 18.85 19.80 -2.52
N ALA A 144 19.57 18.72 -2.82
CA ALA A 144 20.07 18.44 -4.17
C ALA A 144 18.94 18.28 -5.19
N VAL A 145 17.89 17.51 -4.87
CA VAL A 145 16.71 17.35 -5.75
C VAL A 145 16.02 18.69 -6.01
N SER A 146 15.86 19.52 -4.98
CA SER A 146 15.23 20.85 -5.11
C SER A 146 15.98 21.79 -6.06
N MET A 147 17.29 21.61 -6.28
CA MET A 147 18.03 22.42 -7.26
C MET A 147 17.55 22.22 -8.69
N PHE A 148 17.11 21.01 -9.03
CA PHE A 148 16.55 20.70 -10.35
C PHE A 148 15.11 21.20 -10.51
N LEU A 149 14.42 21.47 -9.41
CA LEU A 149 13.03 21.94 -9.41
C LEU A 149 12.91 23.47 -9.31
N LYS A 150 14.03 24.19 -9.43
CA LYS A 150 14.01 25.66 -9.45
C LYS A 150 13.27 26.20 -10.68
N PRO A 151 12.57 27.35 -10.59
CA PRO A 151 11.80 27.91 -11.69
C PRO A 151 12.60 28.06 -12.99
N GLU A 152 13.87 28.44 -12.91
CA GLU A 152 14.75 28.62 -14.06
C GLU A 152 15.03 27.30 -14.78
N MET A 153 15.21 26.22 -14.02
CA MET A 153 15.41 24.87 -14.55
C MET A 153 14.13 24.30 -15.13
N LEU A 154 13.00 24.48 -14.43
CA LEU A 154 11.68 24.04 -14.90
C LEU A 154 11.31 24.68 -16.23
N ARG A 155 11.56 26.00 -16.43
CA ARG A 155 11.32 26.67 -17.73
C ARG A 155 12.07 25.99 -18.89
N ARG A 156 13.31 25.56 -18.65
CA ARG A 156 14.11 24.83 -19.65
C ARG A 156 13.58 23.43 -19.91
N TYR A 157 13.13 22.73 -18.86
CA TYR A 157 12.61 21.38 -19.00
C TYR A 157 11.25 21.35 -19.70
N VAL A 158 10.36 22.30 -19.39
CA VAL A 158 9.02 22.38 -20.00
C VAL A 158 9.12 22.48 -21.53
N GLY A 159 10.02 23.33 -22.06
CA GLY A 159 10.21 23.43 -23.51
C GLY A 159 10.67 22.12 -24.16
N LYS A 160 11.58 21.39 -23.51
CA LYS A 160 12.02 20.07 -23.99
C LYS A 160 10.91 19.02 -23.90
N MET A 161 10.19 18.99 -22.79
CA MET A 161 9.06 18.07 -22.60
C MET A 161 7.97 18.31 -23.65
N ASP A 162 7.64 19.57 -23.93
CA ASP A 162 6.66 19.93 -24.96
C ASP A 162 7.09 19.44 -26.35
N ALA A 163 8.35 19.66 -26.72
CA ALA A 163 8.88 19.19 -28.01
C ALA A 163 8.80 17.66 -28.15
N GLU A 164 9.19 16.91 -27.12
CA GLU A 164 9.11 15.44 -27.13
C GLU A 164 7.65 14.94 -27.18
N VAL A 165 6.74 15.60 -26.46
CA VAL A 165 5.31 15.28 -26.50
C VAL A 165 4.76 15.51 -27.90
N ARG A 166 5.02 16.67 -28.51
CA ARG A 166 4.58 16.98 -29.88
C ARG A 166 5.11 15.96 -30.88
N LEU A 167 6.40 15.63 -30.80
CA LEU A 167 7.02 14.63 -31.67
C LEU A 167 6.37 13.26 -31.52
N HIS A 168 6.03 12.85 -30.29
CA HIS A 168 5.34 11.59 -30.04
C HIS A 168 3.93 11.59 -30.66
N LEU A 169 3.18 12.69 -30.51
CA LEU A 169 1.84 12.84 -31.06
C LEU A 169 1.87 12.80 -32.59
N GLU A 170 2.77 13.54 -33.23
CA GLU A 170 2.92 13.59 -34.68
C GLU A 170 3.28 12.22 -35.27
N ARG A 171 4.19 11.49 -34.65
CA ARG A 171 4.65 10.19 -35.18
C ARG A 171 3.66 9.05 -34.95
N ASN A 172 2.96 9.07 -33.82
CA ASN A 172 2.26 7.89 -33.33
C ASN A 172 0.74 8.05 -33.28
N TRP A 173 0.20 9.27 -33.26
CA TRP A 173 -1.23 9.50 -33.00
C TRP A 173 -1.90 10.25 -34.15
N LEU A 174 -1.32 11.38 -34.60
CA LEU A 174 -1.91 12.18 -35.67
C LEU A 174 -2.02 11.38 -36.98
N GLY A 175 -3.20 11.44 -37.61
CA GLY A 175 -3.49 10.73 -38.85
C GLY A 175 -3.69 9.21 -38.72
N ARG A 176 -3.75 8.68 -37.48
CA ARG A 176 -4.07 7.27 -37.23
C ARG A 176 -5.51 7.09 -36.75
N ASP A 177 -6.23 6.15 -37.35
CA ASP A 177 -7.61 5.83 -36.95
C ASP A 177 -7.68 5.15 -35.57
N THR A 178 -6.59 4.52 -35.14
CA THR A 178 -6.48 3.89 -33.82
C THR A 178 -5.13 4.19 -33.20
N VAL A 179 -5.12 4.38 -31.87
CA VAL A 179 -3.92 4.59 -31.07
C VAL A 179 -3.79 3.45 -30.06
N THR A 180 -2.59 2.88 -29.95
CA THR A 180 -2.32 1.81 -28.98
C THR A 180 -2.41 2.35 -27.55
N ARG A 181 -3.41 1.86 -26.80
CA ARG A 181 -3.53 2.13 -25.37
C ARG A 181 -2.79 1.05 -24.60
N TRP A 182 -1.69 1.40 -23.94
CA TRP A 182 -0.89 0.48 -23.12
C TRP A 182 -1.56 0.06 -21.81
N TRP A 183 -2.66 0.71 -21.44
CA TRP A 183 -3.43 0.41 -20.23
C TRP A 183 -4.85 -0.04 -20.59
N SER A 184 -5.18 -1.29 -20.25
CA SER A 184 -6.55 -1.81 -20.32
C SER A 184 -7.23 -1.60 -18.96
N PRO A 185 -8.42 -0.98 -18.87
CA PRO A 185 -9.20 -1.03 -17.65
C PRO A 185 -9.52 -2.50 -17.36
N VAL A 186 -9.12 -2.96 -16.18
CA VAL A 186 -9.57 -4.25 -15.65
C VAL A 186 -11.09 -4.15 -15.57
N LYS A 187 -11.79 -4.93 -16.39
CA LYS A 187 -13.26 -5.05 -16.35
C LYS A 187 -13.72 -5.52 -14.97
#